data_AF-A0AAV5ASP5-F1
#
_entry.id   AF-A0AAV5ASP5-F1
#
_cell.length_a   1.000
_cell.length_b   1.000
_cell.length_c   1.000
_cell.angle_alpha   90.00
_cell.angle_beta   90.00
_cell.angle_gamma   90.00
#
_symmetry.space_group_name_H-M   'P 1'
#
loop_
_entity.id
_entity.type
_entity.pdbx_description
1 polymer ?
#
loop_
_entity_poly.entity_id
_entity_poly.type
_entity_poly.pdbx_seq_one_letter_code
_entity_poly.pdbx_strand_id
1 'polypeptide(L)'
;MVLPHESYIEKLAFTLGGCPIWGSLHPQLDPVNIADVGYLSESDGGWIKLFNLRSETDSKKLPSNIQLGSIVITNQDIECGVFKGPRYSNSIRKLGGSIDIQGTAEAGPAYERAEEKGAILFVAEDAVVRNALKKGHFIKLIQDNIENWMEFSKNEGFDVRMGDLVLVTGYVRTTTWAAAIFKQKSQWCKFTVGGEPPIEEANLELWGSFDVNASAWTGGPEGKMKASGLITTRFLKRVTPNIPPPPLLCKDDPRHQCVLIRGYRMASRDWQGLLPFKKKKLLEGIEVLNWKGSSDSVEVIPSPWDVLLEYLLRTEKKAKYAIIHDDDFSVLPTDVKSTSELKGQLKVLRPRVYLNGSVAMLKPTALEFFRSTGYFCKTDSEGLMAYFSKSTPSTQVGYFGSDSSFHNTFSDYQENPEILFASLKKIYIHAKTYIHSIQCEYQGPEKKILLGNKHGNSGEAPLYVFELNADEYIVKVRGRSGEYIEQLRFLTNKGRVSSIYGGSGGKPFVWIVDKKRYPSSPGLHHFEGTW
;
A
#
# COMPACT_ATOMS: atom_id res chain seq x y z
N MET A 1 6.49 25.18 17.70
CA MET A 1 6.07 25.53 16.31
C MET A 1 6.07 24.29 15.42
N VAL A 2 5.11 24.16 14.50
CA VAL A 2 4.98 23.02 13.56
C VAL A 2 5.25 23.51 12.14
N LEU A 3 6.03 22.75 11.36
CA LEU A 3 6.37 23.13 9.98
C LEU A 3 5.14 23.01 9.06
N PRO A 4 5.03 23.84 7.99
CA PRO A 4 3.91 23.78 7.06
C PRO A 4 3.70 22.37 6.47
N HIS A 5 4.74 21.76 5.90
CA HIS A 5 4.61 20.45 5.26
C HIS A 5 4.17 19.35 6.24
N GLU A 6 4.60 19.37 7.51
CA GLU A 6 4.13 18.43 8.54
C GLU A 6 2.61 18.57 8.77
N SER A 7 2.11 19.81 8.87
CA SER A 7 0.67 20.08 9.01
C SER A 7 -0.11 19.68 7.75
N TYR A 8 0.48 19.89 6.57
CA TYR A 8 -0.12 19.52 5.29
C TYR A 8 -0.29 18.00 5.16
N ILE A 9 0.78 17.26 5.46
CA ILE A 9 0.81 15.80 5.46
C ILE A 9 -0.21 15.24 6.46
N GLU A 10 -0.20 15.73 7.72
CA GLU A 10 -1.15 15.28 8.74
C GLU A 10 -2.60 15.44 8.27
N LYS A 11 -2.91 16.55 7.57
CA LYS A 11 -4.29 16.88 7.20
C LYS A 11 -4.80 16.19 5.95
N LEU A 12 -3.93 15.82 5.02
CA LEU A 12 -4.34 15.24 3.73
C LEU A 12 -4.01 13.76 3.57
N ALA A 13 -3.11 13.17 4.36
CA ALA A 13 -2.70 11.77 4.22
C ALA A 13 -3.89 10.79 4.19
N PHE A 14 -4.82 10.95 5.14
CA PHE A 14 -5.99 10.06 5.28
C PHE A 14 -6.98 10.19 4.12
N THR A 15 -7.14 11.40 3.57
CA THR A 15 -8.09 11.66 2.48
C THR A 15 -7.54 11.26 1.12
N LEU A 16 -6.21 11.31 0.94
CA LEU A 16 -5.57 11.09 -0.35
C LEU A 16 -5.11 9.65 -0.59
N GLY A 17 -5.03 8.82 0.46
CA GLY A 17 -4.55 7.43 0.33
C GLY A 17 -3.08 7.35 -0.10
N GLY A 18 -2.28 8.33 0.32
CA GLY A 18 -0.86 8.47 0.01
C GLY A 18 -0.25 9.66 0.76
N CYS A 19 1.07 9.84 0.59
CA CYS A 19 1.82 10.92 1.19
C CYS A 19 1.87 12.15 0.28
N PRO A 20 1.18 13.25 0.65
CA PRO A 20 1.17 14.44 -0.16
C PRO A 20 2.52 15.18 -0.05
N ILE A 21 2.99 15.76 -1.15
CA ILE A 21 4.27 16.47 -1.22
C ILE A 21 4.02 17.98 -1.12
N TRP A 22 4.79 18.68 -0.28
CA TRP A 22 4.69 20.13 -0.11
C TRP A 22 5.72 20.90 -0.97
N GLY A 23 6.94 20.36 -1.09
CA GLY A 23 7.98 20.99 -1.90
C GLY A 23 7.69 20.83 -3.39
N SER A 24 7.91 21.89 -4.17
CA SER A 24 7.92 21.77 -5.62
C SER A 24 9.13 20.92 -6.04
N LEU A 25 8.97 20.12 -7.10
CA LEU A 25 10.12 19.46 -7.69
C LEU A 25 10.79 20.44 -8.63
N HIS A 26 12.06 20.75 -8.38
CA HIS A 26 12.82 21.58 -9.31
C HIS A 26 12.79 20.94 -10.71
N PRO A 27 12.52 21.67 -11.81
CA PRO A 27 12.36 21.09 -13.14
C PRO A 27 13.56 20.30 -13.68
N GLN A 28 14.75 20.50 -13.08
CA GLN A 28 15.97 19.77 -13.44
C GLN A 28 16.12 18.43 -12.70
N LEU A 29 15.27 18.14 -11.72
CA LEU A 29 15.30 16.88 -10.99
C LEU A 29 14.45 15.82 -11.72
N ASP A 30 14.91 14.58 -11.66
CA ASP A 30 14.15 13.45 -12.19
C ASP A 30 12.78 13.35 -11.47
N PRO A 31 11.67 13.26 -12.22
CA PRO A 31 10.35 13.19 -11.62
C PRO A 31 10.11 11.84 -10.93
N VAL A 32 9.33 11.84 -9.84
CA VAL A 32 9.08 10.68 -8.96
C VAL A 32 8.43 9.53 -9.70
N ASN A 33 9.10 8.39 -9.82
CA ASN A 33 8.64 7.22 -10.58
C ASN A 33 8.41 5.99 -9.67
N ILE A 34 7.68 5.01 -10.20
CA ILE A 34 7.53 3.72 -9.52
C ILE A 34 8.91 3.06 -9.39
N ALA A 35 9.14 2.45 -8.24
CA ALA A 35 10.39 1.87 -7.78
C ALA A 35 11.53 2.87 -7.51
N ASP A 36 11.21 4.17 -7.41
CA ASP A 36 12.11 5.11 -6.74
C ASP A 36 12.23 4.73 -5.26
N VAL A 37 13.44 4.90 -4.71
CA VAL A 37 13.71 4.90 -3.28
C VAL A 37 14.18 6.30 -2.90
N GLY A 38 13.58 6.87 -1.87
CA GLY A 38 13.87 8.24 -1.45
C GLY A 38 13.15 8.58 -0.15
N TYR A 39 13.15 9.85 0.19
CA TYR A 39 12.52 10.37 1.41
C TYR A 39 11.98 11.79 1.17
N LEU A 40 11.17 12.28 2.11
CA LEU A 40 10.74 13.67 2.10
C LEU A 40 11.72 14.53 2.90
N SER A 41 12.16 15.61 2.29
CA SER A 41 13.00 16.63 2.90
C SER A 41 12.34 17.24 4.13
N GLU A 42 13.05 17.30 5.26
CA GLU A 42 12.54 17.92 6.48
C GLU A 42 12.46 19.45 6.39
N SER A 43 13.14 20.09 5.44
CA SER A 43 13.16 21.56 5.34
C SER A 43 11.94 22.10 4.62
N ASP A 44 11.58 21.49 3.49
CA ASP A 44 10.57 21.97 2.56
C ASP A 44 9.50 20.91 2.23
N GLY A 45 9.60 19.68 2.74
CA GLY A 45 8.67 18.61 2.40
C GLY A 45 8.68 18.22 0.92
N GLY A 46 9.76 18.52 0.19
CA GLY A 46 9.99 18.07 -1.17
C GLY A 46 10.50 16.62 -1.22
N TRP A 47 10.38 15.97 -2.38
CA TRP A 47 10.89 14.62 -2.57
C TRP A 47 12.38 14.62 -2.90
N ILE A 48 13.18 13.88 -2.12
CA ILE A 48 14.59 13.62 -2.38
C ILE A 48 14.73 12.17 -2.83
N LYS A 49 15.05 11.99 -4.11
CA LYS A 49 15.32 10.67 -4.70
C LYS A 49 16.75 10.25 -4.38
N LEU A 50 16.91 9.03 -3.85
CA LEU A 50 18.21 8.39 -3.69
C LEU A 50 18.59 7.61 -4.95
N PHE A 51 17.72 6.69 -5.38
CA PHE A 51 17.93 5.86 -6.57
C PHE A 51 16.61 5.29 -7.12
N ASN A 52 16.65 4.56 -8.23
CA ASN A 52 15.49 3.84 -8.80
C ASN A 52 15.86 2.39 -9.12
N LEU A 53 15.02 1.43 -8.75
CA LEU A 53 15.31 -0.01 -8.88
C LEU A 53 15.05 -0.61 -10.28
N ARG A 54 14.57 0.17 -11.25
CA ARG A 54 14.32 -0.29 -12.63
C ARG A 54 15.62 -0.49 -13.39
N SER A 55 15.56 -1.32 -14.44
CA SER A 55 16.69 -1.69 -15.29
C SER A 55 17.32 -0.53 -16.08
N GLU A 56 16.61 0.60 -16.24
CA GLU A 56 17.10 1.78 -16.94
C GLU A 56 18.03 2.66 -16.09
N THR A 57 18.18 2.35 -14.80
CA THR A 57 19.02 3.11 -13.88
C THR A 57 20.50 2.82 -14.13
N ASP A 58 21.35 3.84 -14.05
CA ASP A 58 22.80 3.66 -14.04
C ASP A 58 23.20 2.80 -12.83
N SER A 59 23.80 1.63 -13.09
CA SER A 59 24.29 0.70 -12.06
C SER A 59 25.19 1.37 -11.01
N LYS A 60 25.89 2.45 -11.37
CA LYS A 60 26.75 3.21 -10.45
C LYS A 60 25.96 3.99 -9.39
N LYS A 61 24.67 4.24 -9.63
CA LYS A 61 23.76 4.94 -8.71
C LYS A 61 22.99 3.97 -7.80
N LEU A 62 23.27 2.66 -7.87
CA LEU A 62 22.62 1.65 -7.05
C LEU A 62 23.52 1.25 -5.87
N PRO A 63 22.93 0.91 -4.71
CA PRO A 63 23.63 0.22 -3.64
C PRO A 63 24.32 -1.06 -4.16
N SER A 64 25.52 -1.35 -3.64
CA SER A 64 26.43 -2.38 -4.14
C SER A 64 25.86 -3.81 -4.19
N ASN A 65 24.83 -4.10 -3.41
CA ASN A 65 24.19 -5.40 -3.31
C ASN A 65 22.94 -5.55 -4.21
N ILE A 66 22.54 -4.51 -4.93
CA ILE A 66 21.34 -4.52 -5.77
C ILE A 66 21.71 -4.87 -7.20
N GLN A 67 21.09 -5.91 -7.73
CA GLN A 67 21.21 -6.26 -9.14
C GLN A 67 20.34 -5.31 -9.97
N LEU A 68 20.90 -4.77 -11.05
CA LEU A 68 20.14 -3.96 -12.00
C LEU A 68 18.94 -4.77 -12.53
N GLY A 69 17.75 -4.16 -12.54
CA GLY A 69 16.53 -4.87 -12.93
C GLY A 69 15.98 -5.81 -11.84
N SER A 70 16.35 -5.58 -10.57
CA SER A 70 15.73 -6.25 -9.41
C SER A 70 14.21 -6.20 -9.41
N ILE A 71 13.63 -5.22 -10.11
CA ILE A 71 12.22 -5.23 -10.49
C ILE A 71 12.03 -4.94 -11.98
N VAL A 72 11.28 -5.82 -12.64
CA VAL A 72 10.79 -5.61 -14.00
C VAL A 72 9.35 -5.13 -13.90
N ILE A 73 9.11 -3.90 -14.35
CA ILE A 73 7.79 -3.27 -14.37
C ILE A 73 7.43 -3.00 -15.82
N THR A 74 6.39 -3.67 -16.29
CA THR A 74 5.86 -3.47 -17.63
C THR A 74 4.64 -2.56 -17.59
N ASN A 75 4.21 -2.07 -18.76
CA ASN A 75 2.96 -1.28 -18.87
C ASN A 75 1.72 -2.03 -18.35
N GLN A 76 1.72 -3.37 -18.40
CA GLN A 76 0.63 -4.21 -17.88
C GLN A 76 0.63 -4.30 -16.35
N ASP A 77 1.74 -3.96 -15.70
CA ASP A 77 1.87 -3.97 -14.24
C ASP A 77 1.46 -2.64 -13.61
N ILE A 78 0.97 -1.68 -14.41
CA ILE A 78 0.66 -0.32 -13.98
C ILE A 78 -0.82 -0.01 -14.17
N GLU A 79 -1.50 0.27 -13.07
CA GLU A 79 -2.82 0.88 -13.05
C GLU A 79 -2.71 2.37 -13.38
N CYS A 80 -3.51 2.83 -14.34
CA CYS A 80 -3.58 4.23 -14.77
C CYS A 80 -4.87 4.88 -14.30
N GLY A 81 -4.78 6.08 -13.74
CA GLY A 81 -5.94 6.88 -13.36
C GLY A 81 -5.73 8.37 -13.59
N VAL A 82 -6.75 9.16 -13.25
CA VAL A 82 -6.76 10.63 -13.35
C VAL A 82 -7.03 11.22 -11.98
N PHE A 83 -6.32 12.29 -11.63
CA PHE A 83 -6.47 12.97 -10.33
C PHE A 83 -6.67 14.46 -10.54
N LYS A 84 -7.93 14.91 -10.58
CA LYS A 84 -8.24 16.30 -10.90
C LYS A 84 -9.01 17.02 -9.82
N GLY A 85 -8.80 18.33 -9.79
CA GLY A 85 -9.55 19.28 -9.00
C GLY A 85 -9.09 19.38 -7.54
N PRO A 86 -9.91 20.02 -6.70
CA PRO A 86 -9.60 20.26 -5.29
C PRO A 86 -9.67 18.95 -4.48
N ARG A 87 -8.77 18.83 -3.52
CA ARG A 87 -8.75 17.83 -2.45
C ARG A 87 -8.45 18.56 -1.17
N TYR A 88 -9.27 18.38 -0.17
CA TYR A 88 -9.15 19.15 1.06
C TYR A 88 -9.49 18.27 2.25
N SER A 89 -8.93 18.63 3.40
CA SER A 89 -9.25 17.98 4.66
C SER A 89 -10.72 18.24 5.03
N ASN A 90 -11.31 17.33 5.81
CA ASN A 90 -12.70 17.43 6.28
C ASN A 90 -13.00 18.74 7.08
N SER A 91 -11.95 19.44 7.50
CA SER A 91 -12.01 20.73 8.17
C SER A 91 -12.14 21.94 7.23
N ILE A 92 -12.25 21.73 5.92
CA ILE A 92 -12.48 22.77 4.90
C ILE A 92 -13.91 22.67 4.37
N ARG A 93 -14.59 23.82 4.32
CA ARG A 93 -15.91 23.99 3.73
C ARG A 93 -15.79 24.66 2.37
N LYS A 94 -16.45 24.10 1.37
CA LYS A 94 -16.63 24.75 0.07
C LYS A 94 -17.66 25.87 0.21
N LEU A 95 -17.29 27.11 -0.09
CA LEU A 95 -18.20 28.23 -0.21
C LEU A 95 -18.83 28.21 -1.61
N GLY A 96 -20.16 28.30 -1.66
CA GLY A 96 -20.94 28.10 -2.88
C GLY A 96 -20.45 28.94 -4.07
N GLY A 97 -20.52 28.32 -5.25
CA GLY A 97 -20.25 28.89 -6.57
C GLY A 97 -20.65 27.85 -7.61
N SER A 98 -21.80 28.08 -8.27
CA SER A 98 -22.23 27.28 -9.42
C SER A 98 -21.36 27.70 -10.62
N ILE A 99 -20.73 26.74 -11.29
CA ILE A 99 -20.02 26.98 -12.54
C ILE A 99 -21.03 26.73 -13.66
N ASP A 100 -21.74 27.77 -14.10
CA ASP A 100 -22.45 27.73 -15.37
C ASP A 100 -21.46 28.12 -16.48
N ILE A 101 -21.04 27.13 -17.27
CA ILE A 101 -20.01 27.25 -18.33
C ILE A 101 -20.55 27.98 -19.58
N GLN A 102 -21.74 28.59 -19.55
CA GLN A 102 -22.38 29.16 -20.74
C GLN A 102 -22.17 30.67 -20.98
N GLY A 103 -21.38 31.38 -20.17
CA GLY A 103 -20.98 32.74 -20.54
C GLY A 103 -19.94 33.32 -19.60
N THR A 104 -18.74 33.62 -20.12
CA THR A 104 -17.70 34.60 -19.72
C THR A 104 -17.52 35.04 -18.24
N ALA A 105 -18.11 34.36 -17.26
CA ALA A 105 -18.08 34.73 -15.86
C ALA A 105 -17.02 33.91 -15.12
N GLU A 106 -16.06 34.63 -14.53
CA GLU A 106 -14.99 34.15 -13.66
C GLU A 106 -15.52 33.63 -12.30
N ALA A 107 -16.32 32.57 -12.33
CA ALA A 107 -16.87 31.94 -11.12
C ALA A 107 -16.12 30.65 -10.79
N GLY A 108 -15.06 30.78 -10.01
CA GLY A 108 -14.34 29.66 -9.41
C GLY A 108 -14.81 29.32 -7.99
N PRO A 109 -14.77 28.05 -7.54
CA PRO A 109 -15.17 27.69 -6.19
C PRO A 109 -14.23 28.31 -5.15
N ALA A 110 -14.82 28.89 -4.10
CA ALA A 110 -14.10 29.39 -2.94
C ALA A 110 -14.10 28.35 -1.81
N TYR A 111 -13.07 28.36 -0.98
CA TYR A 111 -12.90 27.46 0.15
C TYR A 111 -12.59 28.27 1.39
N GLU A 112 -13.29 27.96 2.47
CA GLU A 112 -13.09 28.56 3.77
C GLU A 112 -12.95 27.45 4.81
N ARG A 113 -12.21 27.75 5.87
CA ARG A 113 -12.01 26.79 6.94
C ARG A 113 -13.25 26.65 7.84
N ALA A 114 -13.62 25.42 8.16
CA ALA A 114 -14.59 25.10 9.20
C ALA A 114 -13.91 24.80 10.56
N GLU A 115 -12.85 23.99 10.53
CA GLU A 115 -12.05 23.44 11.66
C GLU A 115 -11.05 24.41 12.35
N GLU A 116 -10.18 23.86 13.22
CA GLU A 116 -9.02 24.52 13.84
C GLU A 116 -7.72 24.49 13.01
N LYS A 117 -7.62 23.57 12.04
CA LYS A 117 -6.53 23.46 11.06
C LYS A 117 -7.06 22.77 9.82
N GLY A 118 -6.70 23.24 8.63
CA GLY A 118 -7.10 22.59 7.39
C GLY A 118 -6.05 22.73 6.30
N ALA A 119 -6.16 21.88 5.29
CA ALA A 119 -5.28 21.87 4.14
C ALA A 119 -6.09 21.62 2.87
N ILE A 120 -5.62 22.20 1.77
CA ILE A 120 -6.15 21.99 0.42
C ILE A 120 -5.00 21.75 -0.54
N LEU A 121 -5.23 20.83 -1.47
CA LEU A 121 -4.43 20.56 -2.66
C LEU A 121 -5.35 20.76 -3.86
N PHE A 122 -4.93 21.58 -4.81
CA PHE A 122 -5.58 21.73 -6.09
C PHE A 122 -4.65 21.21 -7.17
N VAL A 123 -5.19 20.34 -8.02
CA VAL A 123 -4.45 19.73 -9.12
C VAL A 123 -5.16 20.04 -10.43
N ALA A 124 -4.38 20.51 -11.39
CA ALA A 124 -4.87 20.76 -12.75
C ALA A 124 -5.34 19.46 -13.43
N GLU A 125 -6.12 19.61 -14.51
CA GLU A 125 -6.81 18.49 -15.14
C GLU A 125 -5.90 17.48 -15.86
N ASP A 126 -4.64 17.81 -16.07
CA ASP A 126 -3.66 16.99 -16.78
C ASP A 126 -3.00 15.93 -15.88
N ALA A 127 -3.33 15.90 -14.60
CA ALA A 127 -2.67 15.04 -13.65
C ALA A 127 -3.00 13.56 -13.80
N VAL A 128 -1.95 12.77 -13.69
CA VAL A 128 -1.95 11.33 -13.92
C VAL A 128 -1.65 10.58 -12.64
N VAL A 129 -2.41 9.51 -12.41
CA VAL A 129 -2.17 8.54 -11.34
C VAL A 129 -1.53 7.31 -11.94
N ARG A 130 -0.49 6.80 -11.28
CA ARG A 130 0.13 5.51 -11.60
C ARG A 130 0.29 4.70 -10.33
N ASN A 131 -0.15 3.45 -10.33
CA ASN A 131 0.07 2.51 -9.24
C ASN A 131 0.59 1.18 -9.79
N ALA A 132 1.55 0.57 -9.10
CA ALA A 132 1.94 -0.80 -9.36
C ALA A 132 0.82 -1.76 -8.92
N LEU A 133 0.46 -2.71 -9.80
CA LEU A 133 -0.50 -3.77 -9.51
C LEU A 133 0.12 -4.88 -8.67
N LYS A 134 1.36 -5.29 -8.97
CA LYS A 134 2.07 -6.40 -8.30
C LYS A 134 2.89 -5.90 -7.11
N LYS A 135 2.22 -5.41 -6.08
CA LYS A 135 2.89 -4.72 -4.96
C LYS A 135 3.74 -5.63 -4.07
N GLY A 136 3.40 -6.90 -3.93
CA GLY A 136 4.16 -7.75 -3.01
C GLY A 136 5.62 -8.03 -3.41
N HIS A 137 6.00 -7.89 -4.69
CA HIS A 137 7.43 -7.89 -5.09
C HIS A 137 8.20 -6.74 -4.41
N PHE A 138 7.57 -5.57 -4.28
CA PHE A 138 8.17 -4.42 -3.59
C PHE A 138 8.36 -4.69 -2.11
N ILE A 139 7.43 -5.41 -1.46
CA ILE A 139 7.56 -5.81 -0.05
C ILE A 139 8.82 -6.65 0.16
N LYS A 140 9.02 -7.67 -0.68
CA LYS A 140 10.21 -8.52 -0.60
C LYS A 140 11.48 -7.71 -0.83
N LEU A 141 11.48 -6.83 -1.84
CA LEU A 141 12.63 -5.99 -2.15
C LEU A 141 13.04 -5.10 -0.98
N ILE A 142 12.10 -4.38 -0.35
CA ILE A 142 12.43 -3.55 0.82
C ILE A 142 12.86 -4.41 2.02
N GLN A 143 12.19 -5.54 2.28
CA GLN A 143 12.58 -6.43 3.39
C GLN A 143 14.02 -6.95 3.24
N ASP A 144 14.40 -7.36 2.03
CA ASP A 144 15.69 -7.97 1.76
C ASP A 144 16.83 -6.94 1.68
N ASN A 145 16.53 -5.65 1.50
CA ASN A 145 17.55 -4.64 1.18
C ASN A 145 17.57 -3.38 2.06
N ILE A 146 16.60 -3.19 2.97
CA ILE A 146 16.46 -1.92 3.72
C ILE A 146 17.73 -1.54 4.49
N GLU A 147 18.45 -2.50 5.09
CA GLU A 147 19.69 -2.20 5.82
C GLU A 147 20.80 -1.67 4.90
N ASN A 148 20.92 -2.26 3.71
CA ASN A 148 21.89 -1.80 2.70
C ASN A 148 21.49 -0.45 2.12
N TRP A 149 20.19 -0.16 1.99
CA TRP A 149 19.70 1.16 1.58
C TRP A 149 20.01 2.24 2.62
N MET A 150 19.90 1.89 3.91
CA MET A 150 20.29 2.77 5.01
C MET A 150 21.79 3.03 5.03
N GLU A 151 22.62 2.02 4.76
CA GLU A 151 24.07 2.18 4.64
C GLU A 151 24.43 3.05 3.44
N PHE A 152 23.83 2.78 2.28
CA PHE A 152 24.01 3.61 1.07
C PHE A 152 23.66 5.08 1.34
N SER A 153 22.50 5.36 1.93
CA SER A 153 22.07 6.71 2.29
C SER A 153 23.12 7.44 3.13
N LYS A 154 23.68 6.77 4.15
CA LYS A 154 24.73 7.33 5.01
C LYS A 154 26.03 7.61 4.25
N ASN A 155 26.43 6.70 3.37
CA ASN A 155 27.65 6.84 2.57
C ASN A 155 27.55 8.02 1.58
N GLU A 156 26.35 8.28 1.06
CA GLU A 156 26.05 9.46 0.23
C GLU A 156 25.87 10.76 1.05
N GLY A 157 26.05 10.70 2.38
CA GLY A 157 25.95 11.86 3.26
C GLY A 157 24.53 12.24 3.66
N PHE A 158 23.53 11.41 3.38
CA PHE A 158 22.14 11.64 3.79
C PHE A 158 21.85 10.98 5.15
N ASP A 159 21.49 11.80 6.14
CA ASP A 159 21.03 11.36 7.46
C ASP A 159 19.51 11.09 7.45
N VAL A 160 19.13 9.93 6.91
CA VAL A 160 17.73 9.52 6.76
C VAL A 160 17.41 8.43 7.77
N ARG A 161 16.23 8.47 8.40
CA ARG A 161 15.77 7.38 9.27
C ARG A 161 15.07 6.31 8.43
N MET A 162 15.10 5.06 8.91
CA MET A 162 14.46 3.94 8.18
C MET A 162 12.98 4.19 7.88
N GLY A 163 12.24 4.76 8.85
CA GLY A 163 10.82 5.10 8.69
C GLY A 163 10.54 6.21 7.68
N ASP A 164 11.55 7.04 7.36
CA ASP A 164 11.41 8.13 6.38
C ASP A 164 11.65 7.65 4.95
N LEU A 165 12.35 6.50 4.78
CA LEU A 165 12.54 5.90 3.46
C LEU A 165 11.24 5.37 2.90
N VAL A 166 10.96 5.74 1.65
CA VAL A 166 9.80 5.30 0.89
C VAL A 166 10.27 4.56 -0.36
N LEU A 167 9.83 3.31 -0.51
CA LEU A 167 9.88 2.60 -1.78
C LEU A 167 8.59 2.88 -2.56
N VAL A 168 8.68 3.69 -3.60
CA VAL A 168 7.53 4.20 -4.35
C VAL A 168 6.85 3.07 -5.14
N THR A 169 5.57 2.84 -4.87
CA THR A 169 4.68 1.91 -5.60
C THR A 169 3.66 2.66 -6.45
N GLY A 170 3.45 3.94 -6.20
CA GLY A 170 2.55 4.77 -6.99
C GLY A 170 2.79 6.25 -6.80
N TYR A 171 2.26 7.06 -7.70
CA TYR A 171 2.41 8.51 -7.66
C TYR A 171 1.25 9.23 -8.35
N VAL A 172 1.13 10.52 -8.04
CA VAL A 172 0.39 11.49 -8.85
C VAL A 172 1.33 12.55 -9.36
N ARG A 173 1.39 12.70 -10.69
CA ARG A 173 2.16 13.74 -11.37
C ARG A 173 1.26 14.69 -12.14
N THR A 174 1.68 15.93 -12.28
CA THR A 174 0.95 17.01 -12.94
C THR A 174 1.94 18.02 -13.55
N THR A 175 1.48 18.87 -14.46
CA THR A 175 2.25 20.06 -14.85
C THR A 175 2.07 21.19 -13.85
N THR A 176 0.89 21.28 -13.22
CA THR A 176 0.49 22.44 -12.40
C THR A 176 -0.31 22.01 -11.17
N TRP A 177 -0.01 22.64 -10.04
CA TRP A 177 -0.73 22.43 -8.79
C TRP A 177 -0.51 23.58 -7.81
N ALA A 178 -1.36 23.66 -6.80
CA ALA A 178 -1.21 24.57 -5.68
C ALA A 178 -1.71 23.91 -4.40
N ALA A 179 -1.10 24.24 -3.26
CA ALA A 179 -1.57 23.80 -1.96
C ALA A 179 -1.53 24.95 -0.95
N ALA A 180 -2.42 24.88 0.04
CA ALA A 180 -2.48 25.86 1.10
C ALA A 180 -2.88 25.23 2.44
N ILE A 181 -2.42 25.86 3.53
CA ILE A 181 -2.69 25.46 4.91
C ILE A 181 -3.31 26.62 5.66
N PHE A 182 -4.38 26.32 6.38
CA PHE A 182 -5.16 27.28 7.13
C PHE A 182 -4.97 27.03 8.64
N LYS A 183 -4.42 28.01 9.39
CA LYS A 183 -4.29 28.00 10.86
C LYS A 183 -5.29 28.92 11.57
N GLN A 184 -5.93 29.85 10.87
CA GLN A 184 -6.96 30.74 11.43
C GLN A 184 -8.29 30.60 10.68
N LYS A 185 -9.42 30.97 11.33
CA LYS A 185 -10.77 30.87 10.73
C LYS A 185 -11.01 31.87 9.60
N SER A 186 -10.38 33.05 9.65
CA SER A 186 -10.49 34.10 8.62
C SER A 186 -9.74 33.80 7.32
N GLN A 187 -9.06 32.66 7.26
CA GLN A 187 -8.24 32.26 6.12
C GLN A 187 -9.08 31.50 5.09
N TRP A 188 -8.85 31.81 3.82
CA TRP A 188 -9.62 31.32 2.68
C TRP A 188 -8.74 31.20 1.44
N CYS A 189 -9.20 30.44 0.45
CA CYS A 189 -8.61 30.48 -0.88
C CYS A 189 -9.67 30.34 -1.98
N LYS A 190 -9.44 30.97 -3.12
CA LYS A 190 -10.29 30.90 -4.30
C LYS A 190 -9.45 30.45 -5.49
N PHE A 191 -9.96 29.46 -6.23
CA PHE A 191 -9.38 29.01 -7.48
C PHE A 191 -10.28 29.48 -8.61
N THR A 192 -9.79 30.39 -9.45
CA THR A 192 -10.48 30.80 -10.67
C THR A 192 -9.84 30.11 -11.85
N VAL A 193 -10.63 29.53 -12.74
CA VAL A 193 -10.16 29.00 -14.04
C VAL A 193 -10.84 29.83 -15.11
N GLY A 194 -10.06 30.40 -16.01
CA GLY A 194 -10.52 31.12 -17.19
C GLY A 194 -9.90 30.54 -18.45
N GLY A 195 -10.48 30.85 -19.60
CA GLY A 195 -9.89 30.53 -20.90
C GLY A 195 -10.19 31.63 -21.88
N GLU A 196 -9.24 31.97 -22.73
CA GLU A 196 -9.52 32.80 -23.90
C GLU A 196 -10.03 31.90 -25.04
N PRO A 197 -11.11 32.27 -25.74
CA PRO A 197 -11.59 31.50 -26.87
C PRO A 197 -10.48 31.45 -27.94
N PRO A 198 -10.31 30.31 -28.64
CA PRO A 198 -9.27 30.19 -29.65
C PRO A 198 -9.55 31.18 -30.80
N ILE A 199 -8.57 32.02 -31.09
CA ILE A 199 -8.56 32.86 -32.31
C ILE A 199 -7.89 32.00 -33.38
N GLU A 200 -8.69 31.41 -34.28
CA GLU A 200 -8.28 30.62 -35.48
C GLU A 200 -7.22 29.52 -35.27
N GLU A 201 -7.63 28.25 -35.32
CA GLU A 201 -6.79 27.02 -35.30
C GLU A 201 -5.71 26.89 -34.21
N ALA A 202 -5.61 27.86 -33.30
CA ALA A 202 -4.62 27.92 -32.23
C ALA A 202 -5.12 27.26 -30.94
N ASN A 203 -4.17 26.68 -30.20
CA ASN A 203 -4.37 26.00 -28.93
C ASN A 203 -5.21 26.85 -27.95
N LEU A 204 -6.23 26.26 -27.32
CA LEU A 204 -6.95 26.90 -26.21
C LEU A 204 -5.98 27.23 -25.07
N GLU A 205 -5.80 28.51 -24.77
CA GLU A 205 -5.05 28.95 -23.59
C GLU A 205 -6.00 28.98 -22.38
N LEU A 206 -5.92 27.93 -21.56
CA LEU A 206 -6.55 27.92 -20.25
C LEU A 206 -5.61 28.57 -19.25
N TRP A 207 -6.13 29.55 -18.51
CA TRP A 207 -5.46 30.15 -17.37
C TRP A 207 -6.20 29.88 -16.07
N GLY A 208 -5.50 30.01 -14.96
CA GLY A 208 -6.15 30.00 -13.66
C GLY A 208 -5.45 30.94 -12.71
N SER A 209 -6.20 31.43 -11.73
CA SER A 209 -5.69 32.21 -10.61
C SER A 209 -5.97 31.53 -9.28
N PHE A 210 -4.99 31.62 -8.39
CA PHE A 210 -5.09 31.14 -7.03
C PHE A 210 -4.96 32.31 -6.08
N ASP A 211 -6.10 32.77 -5.58
CA ASP A 211 -6.16 33.83 -4.58
C ASP A 211 -6.22 33.19 -3.20
N VAL A 212 -5.29 33.55 -2.32
CA VAL A 212 -5.06 32.83 -1.09
C VAL A 212 -4.73 33.76 0.07
N ASN A 213 -5.56 33.68 1.10
CA ASN A 213 -5.27 34.17 2.44
C ASN A 213 -5.07 32.95 3.34
N ALA A 214 -3.86 32.41 3.40
CA ALA A 214 -3.53 31.20 4.15
C ALA A 214 -2.28 31.40 5.00
N SER A 215 -2.06 30.48 5.96
CA SER A 215 -0.88 30.54 6.83
C SER A 215 0.40 30.16 6.10
N ALA A 216 0.28 29.30 5.10
CA ALA A 216 1.34 28.91 4.20
C ALA A 216 0.69 28.41 2.90
N TRP A 217 1.38 28.60 1.78
CA TRP A 217 0.99 28.07 0.48
C TRP A 217 2.23 27.70 -0.32
N THR A 218 2.04 26.84 -1.31
CA THR A 218 3.06 26.34 -2.23
C THR A 218 2.39 25.98 -3.56
N GLY A 219 3.18 25.76 -4.61
CA GLY A 219 2.70 25.25 -5.89
C GLY A 219 3.83 25.13 -6.90
N GLY A 220 3.52 24.53 -8.03
CA GLY A 220 4.51 24.24 -9.07
C GLY A 220 3.95 24.39 -10.48
N PRO A 221 4.83 24.60 -11.49
CA PRO A 221 6.28 24.65 -11.37
C PRO A 221 6.81 26.02 -10.93
N GLU A 222 7.96 26.04 -10.25
CA GLU A 222 8.67 27.26 -9.83
C GLU A 222 8.87 28.24 -11.01
N GLY A 223 8.64 29.54 -10.77
CA GLY A 223 8.75 30.59 -11.80
C GLY A 223 7.46 30.91 -12.56
N LYS A 224 6.42 30.06 -12.51
CA LYS A 224 5.08 30.40 -13.03
C LYS A 224 4.17 31.05 -11.99
N MET A 225 4.51 30.95 -10.71
CA MET A 225 3.78 31.57 -9.61
C MET A 225 4.60 32.75 -9.06
N LYS A 226 4.13 33.98 -9.28
CA LYS A 226 4.72 35.18 -8.65
C LYS A 226 3.90 35.56 -7.42
N ALA A 227 4.58 35.77 -6.29
CA ALA A 227 3.95 36.15 -5.02
C ALA A 227 3.96 37.67 -4.81
N SER A 228 2.78 38.31 -4.71
CA SER A 228 2.60 39.64 -4.09
C SER A 228 1.19 39.76 -3.49
N GLY A 229 1.04 40.53 -2.40
CA GLY A 229 0.02 40.43 -1.34
C GLY A 229 -1.48 40.61 -1.64
N LEU A 230 -1.93 40.44 -2.88
CA LEU A 230 -3.31 40.12 -3.29
C LEU A 230 -3.13 39.29 -4.56
N ILE A 231 -3.28 37.96 -4.48
CA ILE A 231 -2.60 37.05 -5.41
C ILE A 231 -3.53 36.67 -6.57
N THR A 232 -3.29 37.25 -7.74
CA THR A 232 -3.80 36.69 -9.01
C THR A 232 -2.61 36.07 -9.75
N THR A 233 -2.34 34.78 -9.52
CA THR A 233 -1.43 34.04 -10.42
C THR A 233 -2.12 33.80 -11.75
N ARG A 234 -1.39 33.75 -12.87
CA ARG A 234 -1.91 33.27 -14.16
C ARG A 234 -1.13 32.03 -14.55
N PHE A 235 -1.79 30.88 -14.61
CA PHE A 235 -1.23 29.68 -15.24
C PHE A 235 -1.43 29.76 -16.76
N LEU A 236 -0.50 29.22 -17.54
CA LEU A 236 -0.70 29.01 -18.97
C LEU A 236 -0.70 27.50 -19.21
N LYS A 237 -1.87 26.94 -19.53
CA LYS A 237 -2.02 25.53 -19.91
C LYS A 237 -2.09 25.44 -21.43
N ARG A 238 -1.08 24.80 -22.02
CA ARG A 238 -1.13 24.35 -23.41
C ARG A 238 -1.96 23.07 -23.42
N VAL A 239 -3.16 23.11 -24.01
CA VAL A 239 -3.98 21.91 -24.18
C VAL A 239 -3.34 21.03 -25.25
N THR A 240 -2.56 20.03 -24.85
CA THR A 240 -2.11 18.98 -25.77
C THR A 240 -3.28 18.06 -26.11
N PRO A 241 -3.30 17.47 -27.33
CA PRO A 241 -4.37 16.56 -27.76
C PRO A 241 -4.60 15.43 -26.75
N ASN A 242 -5.87 14.99 -26.68
CA ASN A 242 -6.46 14.11 -25.67
C ASN A 242 -5.98 12.65 -25.75
N ILE A 243 -4.69 12.42 -26.04
CA ILE A 243 -4.10 11.10 -26.12
C ILE A 243 -3.81 10.63 -24.68
N PRO A 244 -4.39 9.51 -24.23
CA PRO A 244 -4.08 8.98 -22.91
C PRO A 244 -2.59 8.67 -22.84
N PRO A 245 -1.88 9.20 -21.82
CA PRO A 245 -0.44 9.01 -21.71
C PRO A 245 -0.09 7.54 -21.45
N PRO A 246 1.09 7.08 -21.90
CA PRO A 246 1.52 5.71 -21.67
C PRO A 246 1.54 5.38 -20.16
N PRO A 247 1.37 4.10 -19.77
CA PRO A 247 1.40 3.72 -18.36
C PRO A 247 2.70 4.10 -17.66
N LEU A 248 3.85 3.87 -18.30
CA LEU A 248 5.12 4.42 -17.87
C LEU A 248 5.40 5.72 -18.62
N LEU A 249 5.53 6.82 -17.88
CA LEU A 249 5.84 8.12 -18.45
C LEU A 249 7.34 8.19 -18.79
N CYS A 250 7.67 8.79 -19.94
CA CYS A 250 9.05 9.06 -20.31
C CYS A 250 9.64 10.20 -19.45
N LYS A 251 10.96 10.38 -19.52
CA LYS A 251 11.64 11.48 -18.81
C LYS A 251 11.23 12.86 -19.33
N ASP A 252 10.90 12.94 -20.62
CA ASP A 252 10.50 14.19 -21.29
C ASP A 252 8.99 14.50 -21.13
N ASP A 253 8.29 13.73 -20.31
CA ASP A 253 6.87 13.99 -20.03
C ASP A 253 6.73 15.35 -19.32
N PRO A 254 5.84 16.25 -19.81
CA PRO A 254 5.73 17.59 -19.25
C PRO A 254 5.25 17.58 -17.79
N ARG A 255 4.63 16.49 -17.31
CA ARG A 255 4.17 16.32 -15.93
C ARG A 255 5.32 15.90 -15.02
N HIS A 256 6.23 16.82 -14.79
CA HIS A 256 7.41 16.63 -13.96
C HIS A 256 7.17 16.92 -12.47
N GLN A 257 6.04 17.57 -12.11
CA GLN A 257 5.69 17.85 -10.71
C GLN A 257 4.97 16.65 -10.10
N CYS A 258 5.41 16.18 -8.94
CA CYS A 258 4.71 15.16 -8.15
C CYS A 258 4.03 15.81 -6.95
N VAL A 259 2.78 15.42 -6.68
CA VAL A 259 1.96 15.98 -5.59
C VAL A 259 1.55 14.94 -4.55
N LEU A 260 1.68 13.65 -4.89
CA LEU A 260 1.31 12.53 -4.03
C LEU A 260 2.20 11.33 -4.34
N ILE A 261 2.72 10.69 -3.31
CA ILE A 261 3.49 9.44 -3.39
C ILE A 261 2.76 8.35 -2.63
N ARG A 262 2.78 7.14 -3.17
CA ARG A 262 2.39 5.91 -2.49
C ARG A 262 3.57 4.96 -2.49
N GLY A 263 3.76 4.23 -1.40
CA GLY A 263 4.91 3.37 -1.24
C GLY A 263 4.97 2.62 0.08
N TYR A 264 5.92 1.69 0.13
CA TYR A 264 6.24 0.96 1.34
C TYR A 264 7.21 1.76 2.21
N ARG A 265 6.98 1.73 3.52
CA ARG A 265 7.87 2.25 4.56
C ARG A 265 8.16 1.16 5.56
N MET A 266 9.36 1.20 6.15
CA MET A 266 9.80 0.18 7.10
C MET A 266 10.46 0.83 8.32
N ALA A 267 10.33 0.21 9.49
CA ALA A 267 11.02 0.63 10.70
C ALA A 267 11.57 -0.59 11.43
N SER A 268 12.70 -0.43 12.13
CA SER A 268 13.25 -1.45 13.03
C SER A 268 12.70 -1.29 14.44
N ARG A 269 12.81 -2.30 15.30
CA ARG A 269 12.42 -2.20 16.71
C ARG A 269 13.25 -1.18 17.49
N ASP A 270 14.51 -1.00 17.11
CA ASP A 270 15.42 -0.02 17.70
C ASP A 270 15.11 1.41 17.23
N TRP A 271 14.11 1.56 16.35
CA TRP A 271 13.61 2.84 15.91
C TRP A 271 12.97 3.62 17.07
N GLN A 272 13.63 4.71 17.43
CA GLN A 272 13.16 5.66 18.44
C GLN A 272 12.17 6.69 17.85
N GLY A 273 11.28 6.27 16.95
CA GLY A 273 10.49 7.15 16.08
C GLY A 273 9.64 8.22 16.75
N LEU A 274 9.13 7.92 17.95
CA LEU A 274 8.34 8.87 18.75
C LEU A 274 9.17 9.72 19.71
N LEU A 275 10.44 9.41 19.94
CA LEU A 275 11.28 10.33 20.68
C LEU A 275 11.58 11.51 19.74
N PRO A 276 11.44 12.76 20.19
CA PRO A 276 11.82 13.90 19.39
C PRO A 276 13.29 13.74 19.03
N PHE A 277 13.53 13.37 17.77
CA PHE A 277 14.87 13.42 17.21
C PHE A 277 15.33 14.85 17.45
N LYS A 278 16.48 15.03 18.13
CA LYS A 278 17.06 16.36 18.29
C LYS A 278 17.44 16.83 16.89
N LYS A 279 16.49 17.45 16.17
CA LYS A 279 16.68 18.05 14.86
C LYS A 279 17.87 18.99 15.02
N LYS A 280 19.05 18.57 14.56
CA LYS A 280 20.22 19.44 14.57
C LYS A 280 19.83 20.62 13.70
N LYS A 281 19.91 21.82 14.27
CA LYS A 281 19.43 23.07 13.68
C LYS A 281 20.33 23.41 12.48
N LEU A 282 20.13 22.72 11.35
CA LEU A 282 20.79 22.98 10.07
C LEU A 282 19.99 24.04 9.30
N LEU A 283 19.70 25.15 9.98
CA LEU A 283 18.97 26.31 9.46
C LEU A 283 19.92 27.46 9.08
N GLU A 284 21.20 27.17 8.84
CA GLU A 284 22.14 28.12 8.25
C GLU A 284 22.05 28.00 6.73
N GLY A 285 21.23 28.85 6.09
CA GLY A 285 21.30 29.04 4.63
C GLY A 285 19.99 29.09 3.85
N ILE A 286 18.84 28.76 4.45
CA ILE A 286 17.55 28.93 3.77
C ILE A 286 17.01 30.32 4.11
N GLU A 287 17.03 31.23 3.13
CA GLU A 287 16.18 32.42 3.13
C GLU A 287 14.70 31.99 3.09
N VAL A 288 14.17 31.58 4.25
CA VAL A 288 12.72 31.49 4.44
C VAL A 288 12.21 32.92 4.41
N LEU A 289 11.80 33.35 3.22
CA LEU A 289 11.19 34.66 2.97
C LEU A 289 10.14 34.94 4.07
N ASN A 290 10.43 35.95 4.90
CA ASN A 290 9.54 36.53 5.91
C ASN A 290 9.08 35.65 7.08
N TRP A 291 9.98 35.04 7.86
CA TRP A 291 9.61 34.51 9.19
C TRP A 291 10.26 35.28 10.35
N LYS A 292 9.48 36.13 11.04
CA LYS A 292 9.85 36.76 12.33
C LYS A 292 9.14 36.03 13.48
N GLY A 293 9.85 35.16 14.22
CA GLY A 293 9.26 34.45 15.37
C GLY A 293 10.30 33.93 16.38
N SER A 294 9.98 34.09 17.67
CA SER A 294 10.78 33.78 18.86
C SER A 294 11.14 32.29 19.05
N SER A 295 12.17 32.04 19.87
CA SER A 295 12.84 30.78 20.23
C SER A 295 11.98 29.78 21.05
N ASP A 296 10.75 29.50 20.62
CA ASP A 296 9.91 28.48 21.27
C ASP A 296 10.22 27.06 20.75
N SER A 297 10.14 26.06 21.63
CA SER A 297 10.32 24.65 21.30
C SER A 297 9.46 24.24 20.10
N VAL A 298 10.10 23.64 19.10
CA VAL A 298 9.44 23.08 17.91
C VAL A 298 8.68 21.83 18.35
N GLU A 299 7.36 21.83 18.16
CA GLU A 299 6.53 20.67 18.47
C GLU A 299 6.56 19.79 17.22
N VAL A 300 7.06 18.57 17.34
CA VAL A 300 7.15 17.63 16.23
C VAL A 300 5.86 16.81 16.21
N ILE A 301 5.07 16.96 15.14
CA ILE A 301 3.91 16.10 14.90
C ILE A 301 4.42 14.81 14.26
N PRO A 302 4.19 13.62 14.86
CA PRO A 302 4.57 12.37 14.23
C PRO A 302 3.77 12.18 12.95
N SER A 303 4.38 11.64 11.89
CA SER A 303 3.61 11.37 10.67
C SER A 303 2.57 10.26 10.92
N PRO A 304 1.47 10.22 10.15
CA PRO A 304 0.50 9.11 10.22
C PRO A 304 1.14 7.73 10.05
N TRP A 305 2.17 7.62 9.20
CA TRP A 305 2.95 6.40 8.99
C TRP A 305 3.77 6.01 10.23
N ASP A 306 4.38 6.98 10.91
CA ASP A 306 5.12 6.73 12.15
C ASP A 306 4.22 6.09 13.21
N VAL A 307 2.99 6.58 13.32
CA VAL A 307 2.00 6.04 14.25
C VAL A 307 1.66 4.58 13.93
N LEU A 308 1.51 4.22 12.65
CA LEU A 308 1.24 2.84 12.25
C LEU A 308 2.45 1.92 12.45
N LEU A 309 3.65 2.35 12.07
CA LEU A 309 4.90 1.60 12.28
C LEU A 309 5.13 1.32 13.77
N GLU A 310 4.91 2.31 14.62
CA GLU A 310 5.02 2.15 16.06
C GLU A 310 3.97 1.16 16.61
N TYR A 311 2.71 1.29 16.17
CA TYR A 311 1.64 0.39 16.57
C TYR A 311 2.02 -1.08 16.29
N LEU A 312 2.56 -1.35 15.10
CA LEU A 312 3.00 -2.69 14.71
C LEU A 312 4.11 -3.24 15.63
N LEU A 313 5.17 -2.46 15.85
CA LEU A 313 6.31 -2.87 16.68
C LEU A 313 5.96 -3.06 18.17
N ARG A 314 5.04 -2.24 18.69
CA ARG A 314 4.53 -2.34 20.06
C ARG A 314 3.62 -3.55 20.24
N THR A 315 2.78 -3.86 19.25
CA THR A 315 1.78 -4.93 19.33
C THR A 315 2.43 -6.30 19.19
N GLU A 316 3.32 -6.48 18.21
CA GLU A 316 4.00 -7.76 17.98
C GLU A 316 5.42 -7.72 18.54
N LYS A 317 5.60 -8.23 19.77
CA LYS A 317 6.89 -8.19 20.48
C LYS A 317 7.99 -9.01 19.80
N LYS A 318 7.65 -9.99 18.96
CA LYS A 318 8.63 -10.82 18.24
C LYS A 318 9.14 -10.15 16.96
N ALA A 319 8.50 -9.09 16.49
CA ALA A 319 8.90 -8.41 15.27
C ALA A 319 10.23 -7.65 15.47
N LYS A 320 11.21 -7.85 14.61
CA LYS A 320 12.41 -7.00 14.50
C LYS A 320 12.11 -5.75 13.67
N TYR A 321 11.21 -5.85 12.69
CA TYR A 321 10.81 -4.76 11.83
C TYR A 321 9.30 -4.67 11.70
N ALA A 322 8.81 -3.50 11.31
CA ALA A 322 7.46 -3.28 10.84
C ALA A 322 7.53 -2.70 9.43
N ILE A 323 6.60 -3.13 8.57
CA ILE A 323 6.43 -2.57 7.23
C ILE A 323 4.96 -2.20 7.03
N ILE A 324 4.74 -1.04 6.40
CA ILE A 324 3.42 -0.55 6.04
C ILE A 324 3.40 -0.03 4.60
N HIS A 325 2.21 0.00 4.02
CA HIS A 325 1.87 0.68 2.79
C HIS A 325 0.77 1.71 3.05
N ASP A 326 0.59 2.70 2.17
CA ASP A 326 -0.52 3.65 2.28
C ASP A 326 -1.91 2.98 2.22
N ASP A 327 -2.01 1.76 1.69
CA ASP A 327 -3.25 0.98 1.70
C ASP A 327 -3.62 0.49 3.10
N ASP A 328 -2.67 0.46 4.04
CA ASP A 328 -2.96 0.04 5.40
C ASP A 328 -3.85 1.04 6.15
N PHE A 329 -3.99 2.29 5.68
CA PHE A 329 -5.00 3.21 6.23
C PHE A 329 -6.44 2.73 5.97
N SER A 330 -6.67 1.82 5.01
CA SER A 330 -8.00 1.25 4.73
C SER A 330 -8.55 0.37 5.87
N VAL A 331 -7.72 -0.05 6.83
CA VAL A 331 -8.19 -0.78 8.02
C VAL A 331 -8.85 0.13 9.05
N LEU A 332 -8.80 1.44 8.82
CA LEU A 332 -9.29 2.46 9.74
C LEU A 332 -10.60 3.06 9.21
N PRO A 333 -11.42 3.61 10.11
CA PRO A 333 -12.55 4.45 9.75
C PRO A 333 -12.14 5.61 8.83
N THR A 334 -13.01 5.96 7.89
CA THR A 334 -12.76 7.02 6.90
C THR A 334 -12.82 8.43 7.49
N ASP A 335 -13.28 8.58 8.73
CA ASP A 335 -13.45 9.84 9.43
C ASP A 335 -12.22 10.29 10.23
N VAL A 336 -11.13 9.51 10.27
CA VAL A 336 -9.89 9.89 10.98
C VAL A 336 -9.26 11.16 10.37
N LYS A 337 -9.11 12.22 11.19
CA LYS A 337 -8.67 13.55 10.75
C LYS A 337 -7.29 13.99 11.27
N SER A 338 -6.68 13.19 12.15
CA SER A 338 -5.41 13.55 12.81
C SER A 338 -4.64 12.34 13.29
N THR A 339 -3.36 12.57 13.59
CA THR A 339 -2.47 11.55 14.16
C THR A 339 -2.87 11.15 15.58
N SER A 340 -3.44 12.08 16.36
CA SER A 340 -3.98 11.81 17.70
C SER A 340 -5.22 10.91 17.64
N GLU A 341 -6.15 11.23 16.74
CA GLU A 341 -7.34 10.42 16.49
C GLU A 341 -6.98 9.03 15.97
N LEU A 342 -6.01 8.93 15.05
CA LEU A 342 -5.44 7.67 14.59
C LEU A 342 -4.94 6.81 15.77
N LYS A 343 -4.15 7.39 16.69
CA LYS A 343 -3.70 6.69 17.90
C LYS A 343 -4.87 6.21 18.76
N GLY A 344 -5.93 7.01 18.87
CA GLY A 344 -7.18 6.64 19.55
C GLY A 344 -7.85 5.44 18.90
N GLN A 345 -8.06 5.50 17.58
CA GLN A 345 -8.71 4.43 16.81
C GLN A 345 -7.93 3.13 16.87
N LEU A 346 -6.59 3.16 16.76
CA LEU A 346 -5.76 1.97 16.89
C LEU A 346 -5.88 1.28 18.26
N LYS A 347 -6.07 2.05 19.34
CA LYS A 347 -6.31 1.50 20.68
C LYS A 347 -7.67 0.82 20.82
N VAL A 348 -8.69 1.37 20.15
CA VAL A 348 -10.07 0.88 20.17
C VAL A 348 -10.22 -0.34 19.27
N LEU A 349 -9.86 -0.22 18.00
CA LEU A 349 -10.04 -1.25 16.97
C LEU A 349 -9.06 -2.41 17.14
N ARG A 350 -7.84 -2.12 17.64
CA ARG A 350 -6.72 -3.07 17.77
C ARG A 350 -6.56 -3.93 16.50
N PRO A 351 -6.33 -3.32 15.32
CA PRO A 351 -6.21 -4.08 14.09
C PRO A 351 -5.18 -5.20 14.23
N ARG A 352 -5.54 -6.40 13.75
CA ARG A 352 -4.68 -7.59 13.88
C ARG A 352 -3.35 -7.35 13.16
N VAL A 353 -2.26 -7.68 13.86
CA VAL A 353 -0.89 -7.66 13.33
C VAL A 353 -0.51 -9.06 12.86
N TYR A 354 0.04 -9.13 11.65
CA TYR A 354 0.56 -10.35 11.04
C TYR A 354 2.08 -10.35 11.10
N LEU A 355 2.67 -11.49 11.45
CA LEU A 355 4.11 -11.66 11.53
C LEU A 355 4.57 -12.62 10.44
N ASN A 356 5.49 -12.16 9.58
CA ASN A 356 6.21 -13.01 8.65
C ASN A 356 7.70 -12.96 8.99
N GLY A 357 8.25 -14.08 9.47
CA GLY A 357 9.60 -14.10 10.04
C GLY A 357 9.71 -13.11 11.20
N SER A 358 10.51 -12.06 11.02
CA SER A 358 10.68 -10.97 11.99
C SER A 358 10.01 -9.66 11.56
N VAL A 359 9.11 -9.67 10.56
CA VAL A 359 8.47 -8.46 10.02
C VAL A 359 6.98 -8.43 10.35
N ALA A 360 6.54 -7.40 11.07
CA ALA A 360 5.15 -7.12 11.39
C ALA A 360 4.46 -6.32 10.28
N MET A 361 3.21 -6.66 9.97
CA MET A 361 2.39 -6.10 8.89
C MET A 361 0.91 -5.97 9.31
N LEU A 362 0.18 -5.02 8.70
CA LEU A 362 -1.28 -4.98 8.75
C LEU A 362 -1.90 -5.83 7.62
N LYS A 363 -3.22 -6.09 7.70
CA LYS A 363 -3.94 -7.01 6.79
C LYS A 363 -3.69 -6.70 5.31
N PRO A 364 -3.84 -5.45 4.81
CA PRO A 364 -3.62 -5.15 3.39
C PRO A 364 -2.21 -5.48 2.91
N THR A 365 -1.18 -4.99 3.61
CA THR A 365 0.23 -5.30 3.28
C THR A 365 0.54 -6.79 3.39
N ALA A 366 0.02 -7.48 4.42
CA ALA A 366 0.22 -8.92 4.58
C ALA A 366 -0.40 -9.73 3.43
N LEU A 367 -1.61 -9.36 2.98
CA LEU A 367 -2.25 -9.99 1.82
C LEU A 367 -1.41 -9.84 0.56
N GLU A 368 -0.93 -8.64 0.27
CA GLU A 368 -0.07 -8.39 -0.89
C GLU A 368 1.22 -9.20 -0.83
N PHE A 369 1.82 -9.33 0.36
CA PHE A 369 3.00 -10.15 0.57
C PHE A 369 2.73 -11.63 0.28
N PHE A 370 1.68 -12.21 0.89
CA PHE A 370 1.33 -13.62 0.73
C PHE A 370 0.92 -13.95 -0.69
N ARG A 371 0.27 -13.01 -1.38
CA ARG A 371 0.09 -13.10 -2.83
C ARG A 371 1.48 -13.23 -3.49
N SER A 372 2.29 -12.18 -3.49
CA SER A 372 3.52 -12.16 -4.31
C SER A 372 4.55 -13.28 -4.09
N THR A 373 4.65 -13.84 -2.88
CA THR A 373 5.74 -14.77 -2.53
C THR A 373 5.54 -16.18 -3.06
N GLY A 374 4.53 -16.41 -3.91
CA GLY A 374 4.30 -17.75 -4.44
C GLY A 374 3.91 -18.73 -3.33
N TYR A 375 3.27 -18.23 -2.26
CA TYR A 375 2.28 -19.09 -1.58
C TYR A 375 1.20 -19.52 -2.58
N PHE A 376 1.11 -18.84 -3.73
CA PHE A 376 0.65 -19.39 -5.00
C PHE A 376 1.52 -20.56 -5.47
N CYS A 377 0.96 -21.76 -5.41
CA CYS A 377 1.31 -22.78 -6.37
C CYS A 377 1.13 -22.17 -7.77
N LYS A 378 2.23 -21.95 -8.49
CA LYS A 378 2.19 -21.75 -9.94
C LYS A 378 1.79 -23.10 -10.50
N THR A 379 0.51 -23.26 -10.79
CA THR A 379 0.03 -24.41 -11.54
C THR A 379 0.41 -24.14 -12.98
N ASP A 380 1.58 -24.64 -13.37
CA ASP A 380 1.69 -25.16 -14.72
C ASP A 380 0.54 -26.20 -14.80
N SER A 381 -0.32 -26.06 -15.80
CA SER A 381 -1.51 -26.90 -16.00
C SER A 381 -1.18 -28.37 -15.78
N GLU A 382 -1.98 -29.11 -14.98
CA GLU A 382 -2.23 -30.57 -15.05
C GLU A 382 -2.62 -31.19 -13.67
N GLY A 383 -3.64 -32.08 -13.64
CA GLY A 383 -3.76 -33.19 -12.66
C GLY A 383 -4.52 -33.05 -11.34
N LEU A 384 -5.40 -34.01 -10.99
CA LEU A 384 -6.14 -34.14 -9.70
C LEU A 384 -5.17 -34.35 -8.53
N MET A 385 -4.99 -33.32 -7.69
CA MET A 385 -3.99 -33.29 -6.62
C MET A 385 -4.63 -32.78 -5.32
N ALA A 386 -4.29 -33.30 -4.15
CA ALA A 386 -4.59 -32.59 -2.89
C ALA A 386 -3.32 -31.93 -2.36
N TYR A 387 -3.32 -30.61 -2.28
CA TYR A 387 -2.22 -29.83 -1.73
C TYR A 387 -2.41 -29.62 -0.23
N PHE A 388 -1.34 -29.90 0.50
CA PHE A 388 -1.19 -29.47 1.88
C PHE A 388 -0.06 -28.44 1.93
N SER A 389 -0.40 -27.20 1.64
CA SER A 389 0.53 -26.08 1.55
C SER A 389 1.17 -25.78 2.92
N LYS A 390 2.51 -25.69 2.92
CA LYS A 390 3.30 -25.19 4.04
C LYS A 390 3.42 -23.69 3.88
N SER A 391 3.17 -22.94 4.95
CA SER A 391 3.25 -21.49 4.89
C SER A 391 4.71 -20.96 4.93
N THR A 392 5.57 -21.17 3.90
CA THR A 392 6.82 -20.41 3.57
C THR A 392 7.71 -21.05 2.45
N PRO A 393 8.67 -20.30 1.83
CA PRO A 393 9.01 -20.40 0.40
C PRO A 393 10.19 -21.32 -0.02
N SER A 394 10.41 -22.50 0.58
CA SER A 394 11.52 -23.37 0.11
C SER A 394 11.43 -24.88 0.37
N THR A 395 10.23 -25.45 0.55
CA THR A 395 10.12 -26.91 0.75
C THR A 395 9.12 -27.56 -0.18
N GLN A 396 9.49 -28.74 -0.69
CA GLN A 396 8.63 -29.68 -1.40
C GLN A 396 7.21 -29.64 -0.85
N VAL A 397 6.30 -29.06 -1.64
CA VAL A 397 4.87 -29.31 -1.52
C VAL A 397 4.70 -30.80 -1.79
N GLY A 398 4.09 -31.52 -0.86
CA GLY A 398 3.78 -32.94 -1.06
C GLY A 398 2.59 -33.00 -2.00
N TYR A 399 2.85 -33.26 -3.27
CA TYR A 399 1.83 -33.50 -4.29
C TYR A 399 1.38 -34.96 -4.16
N PHE A 400 0.08 -35.18 -3.96
CA PHE A 400 -0.51 -36.51 -3.86
C PHE A 400 -1.71 -36.60 -4.80
N GLY A 401 -1.71 -37.54 -5.74
CA GLY A 401 -2.72 -37.65 -6.81
C GLY A 401 -2.10 -38.04 -8.15
N SER A 402 -2.88 -37.95 -9.25
CA SER A 402 -2.38 -38.19 -10.62
C SER A 402 -2.46 -36.96 -11.51
N ASP A 403 -1.60 -36.96 -12.53
CA ASP A 403 -1.29 -35.82 -13.40
C ASP A 403 -2.22 -35.71 -14.63
N SER A 404 -3.51 -36.06 -14.50
CA SER A 404 -4.42 -36.09 -15.66
C SER A 404 -4.93 -34.70 -16.07
N SER A 405 -4.88 -34.41 -17.38
CA SER A 405 -5.18 -33.12 -18.02
C SER A 405 -6.66 -32.68 -18.01
N PHE A 406 -7.52 -33.28 -17.18
CA PHE A 406 -8.98 -33.11 -17.25
C PHE A 406 -9.61 -32.36 -16.06
N HIS A 407 -8.81 -31.81 -15.15
CA HIS A 407 -9.27 -31.33 -13.84
C HIS A 407 -8.86 -29.88 -13.54
N ASN A 408 -9.71 -29.15 -12.80
CA ASN A 408 -9.52 -27.76 -12.42
C ASN A 408 -8.79 -27.64 -11.09
N THR A 409 -7.72 -26.84 -11.04
CA THR A 409 -7.01 -26.53 -9.79
C THR A 409 -7.83 -25.57 -8.95
N PHE A 410 -7.87 -25.78 -7.64
CA PHE A 410 -8.54 -24.92 -6.68
C PHE A 410 -7.63 -24.55 -5.52
N SER A 411 -7.92 -23.41 -4.93
CA SER A 411 -7.32 -22.97 -3.68
C SER A 411 -8.34 -22.12 -2.93
N ASP A 412 -8.73 -22.58 -1.74
CA ASP A 412 -9.76 -21.90 -0.95
C ASP A 412 -9.38 -20.43 -0.69
N TYR A 413 -8.08 -20.13 -0.50
CA TYR A 413 -7.64 -18.77 -0.23
C TYR A 413 -7.50 -17.90 -1.49
N GLN A 414 -7.31 -18.48 -2.68
CA GLN A 414 -7.32 -17.69 -3.92
C GLN A 414 -8.73 -17.21 -4.22
N GLU A 415 -9.71 -18.08 -4.00
CA GLU A 415 -11.13 -17.79 -4.17
C GLU A 415 -11.64 -16.85 -3.07
N ASN A 416 -11.13 -17.01 -1.84
CA ASN A 416 -11.43 -16.12 -0.72
C ASN A 416 -10.19 -15.80 0.12
N PRO A 417 -9.47 -14.70 -0.17
CA PRO A 417 -8.25 -14.30 0.53
C PRO A 417 -8.40 -14.09 2.04
N GLU A 418 -9.62 -13.95 2.57
CA GLU A 418 -9.84 -13.87 4.01
C GLU A 418 -9.48 -15.18 4.73
N ILE A 419 -9.48 -16.31 4.01
CA ILE A 419 -9.14 -17.63 4.54
C ILE A 419 -7.68 -17.74 4.97
N LEU A 420 -6.76 -16.96 4.37
CA LEU A 420 -5.35 -16.90 4.81
C LEU A 420 -5.18 -16.54 6.29
N PHE A 421 -6.17 -15.86 6.86
CA PHE A 421 -6.15 -15.39 8.25
C PHE A 421 -7.14 -16.11 9.15
N ALA A 422 -7.84 -17.10 8.60
CA ALA A 422 -8.85 -17.87 9.28
C ALA A 422 -8.26 -19.12 9.94
N SER A 423 -9.02 -19.69 10.87
CA SER A 423 -8.73 -20.99 11.47
C SER A 423 -9.68 -22.03 10.90
N LEU A 424 -9.16 -23.16 10.44
CA LEU A 424 -9.99 -24.27 9.97
C LEU A 424 -10.89 -24.78 11.11
N LYS A 425 -12.19 -24.96 10.84
CA LYS A 425 -13.19 -25.41 11.82
C LYS A 425 -13.83 -26.73 11.45
N LYS A 426 -14.26 -26.90 10.21
CA LYS A 426 -14.88 -28.15 9.76
C LYS A 426 -14.33 -28.54 8.41
N ILE A 427 -14.25 -29.85 8.21
CA ILE A 427 -13.96 -30.45 6.92
C ILE A 427 -15.13 -31.35 6.57
N TYR A 428 -15.79 -31.02 5.47
CA TYR A 428 -16.86 -31.78 4.86
C TYR A 428 -16.24 -32.65 3.77
N ILE A 429 -16.47 -33.96 3.85
CA ILE A 429 -15.86 -34.93 2.93
C ILE A 429 -16.94 -35.86 2.45
N HIS A 430 -17.19 -35.91 1.14
CA HIS A 430 -17.94 -37.01 0.55
C HIS A 430 -16.97 -38.10 0.13
N ALA A 431 -17.18 -39.33 0.59
CA ALA A 431 -16.28 -40.42 0.25
C ALA A 431 -16.97 -41.79 0.22
N LYS A 432 -16.53 -42.67 -0.69
CA LYS A 432 -16.91 -44.08 -0.76
C LYS A 432 -15.67 -44.94 -0.99
N THR A 433 -15.44 -45.37 -2.23
CA THR A 433 -14.22 -46.07 -2.65
C THR A 433 -13.03 -45.11 -2.78
N TYR A 434 -13.30 -43.85 -3.13
CA TYR A 434 -12.35 -42.74 -3.15
C TYR A 434 -12.98 -41.49 -2.50
N ILE A 435 -12.23 -40.39 -2.42
CA ILE A 435 -12.76 -39.08 -2.00
C ILE A 435 -13.45 -38.43 -3.21
N HIS A 436 -14.73 -38.10 -3.06
CA HIS A 436 -15.58 -37.54 -4.11
C HIS A 436 -15.62 -36.01 -4.09
N SER A 437 -15.63 -35.42 -2.90
CA SER A 437 -15.48 -33.98 -2.73
C SER A 437 -14.96 -33.63 -1.35
N ILE A 438 -14.36 -32.44 -1.26
CA ILE A 438 -13.95 -31.81 -0.02
C ILE A 438 -14.42 -30.35 0.01
N GLN A 439 -14.83 -29.89 1.19
CA GLN A 439 -15.14 -28.50 1.46
C GLN A 439 -14.70 -28.17 2.88
N CYS A 440 -14.19 -26.96 3.09
CA CYS A 440 -13.75 -26.52 4.40
C CYS A 440 -14.56 -25.32 4.89
N GLU A 441 -14.83 -25.31 6.18
CA GLU A 441 -15.36 -24.15 6.89
C GLU A 441 -14.26 -23.59 7.78
N TYR A 442 -14.06 -22.30 7.66
CA TYR A 442 -13.04 -21.55 8.38
C TYR A 442 -13.72 -20.52 9.28
N GLN A 443 -13.08 -20.20 10.40
CA GLN A 443 -13.44 -19.06 11.24
C GLN A 443 -12.40 -17.96 11.02
N GLY A 444 -12.80 -16.94 10.27
CA GLY A 444 -12.03 -15.74 10.02
C GLY A 444 -11.91 -14.82 11.24
N PRO A 445 -11.30 -13.64 11.06
CA PRO A 445 -11.34 -12.57 12.05
C PRO A 445 -12.77 -12.28 12.53
N GLU A 446 -12.91 -11.84 13.79
CA GLU A 446 -14.21 -11.48 14.39
C GLU A 446 -15.22 -12.63 14.48
N LYS A 447 -14.73 -13.89 14.46
CA LYS A 447 -15.55 -15.11 14.49
C LYS A 447 -16.46 -15.28 13.26
N LYS A 448 -16.27 -14.50 12.19
CA LYS A 448 -16.98 -14.66 10.92
C LYS A 448 -16.69 -16.05 10.35
N ILE A 449 -17.74 -16.80 10.04
CA ILE A 449 -17.60 -18.09 9.36
C ILE A 449 -17.42 -17.84 7.87
N LEU A 450 -16.36 -18.43 7.31
CA LEU A 450 -16.01 -18.39 5.90
C LEU A 450 -16.13 -19.82 5.37
N LEU A 451 -17.08 -20.06 4.49
CA LEU A 451 -17.21 -21.34 3.83
C LEU A 451 -16.37 -21.31 2.54
N GLY A 452 -15.40 -22.22 2.45
CA GLY A 452 -14.66 -22.45 1.19
C GLY A 452 -15.60 -23.04 0.14
N ASN A 453 -15.22 -22.95 -1.13
CA ASN A 453 -15.99 -23.63 -2.16
C ASN A 453 -15.89 -25.15 -1.96
N LYS A 454 -16.89 -25.85 -2.48
CA LYS A 454 -16.86 -27.30 -2.52
C LYS A 454 -16.17 -27.73 -3.78
N HIS A 455 -15.17 -28.59 -3.63
CA HIS A 455 -14.35 -29.06 -4.72
C HIS A 455 -14.59 -30.55 -4.94
N GLY A 456 -14.90 -30.92 -6.19
CA GLY A 456 -15.41 -32.25 -6.55
C GLY A 456 -16.94 -32.35 -6.49
N ASN A 457 -17.48 -33.51 -6.88
CA ASN A 457 -18.92 -33.78 -6.90
C ASN A 457 -19.32 -34.66 -5.71
N SER A 458 -20.46 -34.42 -5.06
CA SER A 458 -20.93 -35.35 -4.01
C SER A 458 -21.31 -36.71 -4.56
N GLY A 459 -21.88 -36.76 -5.78
CA GLY A 459 -22.56 -37.95 -6.28
C GLY A 459 -23.51 -38.54 -5.22
N GLU A 460 -23.51 -39.87 -5.08
CA GLU A 460 -24.22 -40.61 -4.02
C GLU A 460 -23.34 -40.92 -2.79
N ALA A 461 -22.13 -40.35 -2.70
CA ALA A 461 -21.23 -40.68 -1.61
C ALA A 461 -21.69 -40.07 -0.28
N PRO A 462 -21.63 -40.82 0.85
CA PRO A 462 -22.01 -40.31 2.15
C PRO A 462 -21.13 -39.12 2.57
N LEU A 463 -21.75 -38.14 3.23
CA LEU A 463 -21.06 -36.99 3.81
C LEU A 463 -20.50 -37.33 5.19
N TYR A 464 -19.22 -37.03 5.38
CA TYR A 464 -18.55 -37.03 6.67
C TYR A 464 -18.19 -35.60 7.06
N VAL A 465 -18.31 -35.30 8.36
CA VAL A 465 -17.93 -34.01 8.91
C VAL A 465 -16.88 -34.22 9.99
N PHE A 466 -15.74 -33.57 9.86
CA PHE A 466 -14.70 -33.53 10.88
C PHE A 466 -14.59 -32.12 11.46
N GLU A 467 -15.21 -31.91 12.62
CA GLU A 467 -15.21 -30.63 13.34
C GLU A 467 -14.04 -30.55 14.32
N LEU A 468 -13.33 -29.43 14.31
CA LEU A 468 -12.19 -29.07 15.16
C LEU A 468 -12.65 -28.17 16.30
N ASN A 469 -12.17 -28.45 17.52
CA ASN A 469 -12.37 -27.56 18.66
C ASN A 469 -11.63 -26.23 18.48
N ALA A 470 -11.95 -25.23 19.32
CA ALA A 470 -11.41 -23.87 19.20
C ALA A 470 -9.86 -23.79 19.22
N ASP A 471 -9.20 -24.69 19.95
CA ASP A 471 -7.75 -24.77 20.11
C ASP A 471 -7.13 -26.01 19.44
N GLU A 472 -7.89 -26.62 18.54
CA GLU A 472 -7.52 -27.84 17.83
C GLU A 472 -7.25 -27.58 16.36
N TYR A 473 -6.18 -28.17 15.85
CA TYR A 473 -5.73 -28.01 14.48
C TYR A 473 -5.04 -29.26 13.95
N ILE A 474 -5.05 -29.44 12.64
CA ILE A 474 -4.44 -30.60 11.98
C ILE A 474 -2.93 -30.46 11.98
N VAL A 475 -2.24 -31.49 12.46
CA VAL A 475 -0.76 -31.57 12.48
C VAL A 475 -0.21 -32.63 11.54
N LYS A 476 -1.06 -33.53 11.06
CA LYS A 476 -0.67 -34.61 10.16
C LYS A 476 -1.87 -35.10 9.36
N VAL A 477 -1.63 -35.37 8.09
CA VAL A 477 -2.60 -36.01 7.20
C VAL A 477 -1.98 -37.29 6.68
N ARG A 478 -2.71 -38.39 6.80
CA ARG A 478 -2.39 -39.66 6.16
C ARG A 478 -3.40 -39.89 5.06
N GLY A 479 -2.96 -40.46 3.96
CA GLY A 479 -3.88 -40.83 2.90
C GLY A 479 -3.31 -41.88 2.00
N ARG A 480 -4.07 -42.14 0.94
CA ARG A 480 -3.65 -42.98 -0.17
C ARG A 480 -4.07 -42.30 -1.46
N SER A 481 -3.22 -42.35 -2.46
CA SER A 481 -3.49 -41.75 -3.77
C SER A 481 -3.10 -42.70 -4.89
N GLY A 482 -3.99 -42.80 -5.88
CA GLY A 482 -3.75 -43.46 -7.17
C GLY A 482 -3.99 -42.44 -8.27
N GLU A 483 -4.95 -42.73 -9.14
CA GLU A 483 -5.49 -41.74 -10.08
C GLU A 483 -6.19 -40.57 -9.36
N TYR A 484 -6.83 -40.89 -8.24
CA TYR A 484 -7.54 -39.96 -7.36
C TYR A 484 -6.98 -40.02 -5.93
N ILE A 485 -7.43 -39.12 -5.07
CA ILE A 485 -7.28 -39.32 -3.63
C ILE A 485 -8.25 -40.42 -3.20
N GLU A 486 -7.70 -41.57 -2.85
CA GLU A 486 -8.45 -42.77 -2.48
C GLU A 486 -8.85 -42.73 -1.01
N GLN A 487 -8.01 -42.14 -0.16
CA GLN A 487 -8.17 -42.18 1.27
C GLN A 487 -7.61 -40.93 1.96
N LEU A 488 -8.31 -40.44 3.00
CA LEU A 488 -7.83 -39.40 3.90
C LEU A 488 -8.08 -39.74 5.37
N ARG A 489 -7.14 -39.32 6.23
CA ARG A 489 -7.25 -39.39 7.68
C ARG A 489 -6.44 -38.26 8.33
N PHE A 490 -7.06 -37.53 9.25
CA PHE A 490 -6.45 -36.39 9.93
C PHE A 490 -6.01 -36.75 11.35
N LEU A 491 -4.89 -36.19 11.77
CA LEU A 491 -4.40 -36.21 13.15
C LEU A 491 -4.23 -34.76 13.62
N THR A 492 -4.76 -34.45 14.80
CA THR A 492 -4.73 -33.10 15.38
C THR A 492 -3.62 -32.93 16.42
N ASN A 493 -3.33 -31.68 16.78
CA ASN A 493 -2.41 -31.31 17.86
C ASN A 493 -2.80 -31.86 19.23
N LYS A 494 -4.08 -32.25 19.41
CA LYS A 494 -4.61 -32.87 20.63
C LYS A 494 -4.49 -34.40 20.61
N GLY A 495 -3.87 -34.97 19.58
CA GLY A 495 -3.75 -36.42 19.40
C GLY A 495 -5.04 -37.08 18.90
N ARG A 496 -6.11 -36.32 18.63
CA ARG A 496 -7.35 -36.85 18.07
C ARG A 496 -7.11 -37.28 16.63
N VAL A 497 -7.62 -38.46 16.29
CA VAL A 497 -7.52 -39.04 14.94
C VAL A 497 -8.93 -39.12 14.36
N SER A 498 -9.13 -38.63 13.14
CA SER A 498 -10.39 -38.81 12.43
C SER A 498 -10.64 -40.28 12.07
N SER A 499 -11.88 -40.59 11.67
CA SER A 499 -12.19 -41.79 10.90
C SER A 499 -11.38 -41.81 9.59
N ILE A 500 -11.25 -42.99 9.00
CA ILE A 500 -10.73 -43.13 7.64
C ILE A 500 -11.87 -42.77 6.68
N TYR A 501 -11.60 -41.86 5.76
CA TYR A 501 -12.52 -41.49 4.68
C TYR A 501 -11.99 -42.08 3.37
N GLY A 502 -12.87 -42.70 2.58
CA GLY A 502 -12.50 -43.35 1.32
C GLY A 502 -12.10 -44.83 1.47
N GLY A 503 -11.56 -45.42 0.40
CA GLY A 503 -11.25 -46.85 0.30
C GLY A 503 -9.79 -47.19 0.61
N SER A 504 -9.36 -48.38 0.19
CA SER A 504 -8.01 -48.91 0.43
C SER A 504 -7.08 -48.88 -0.79
N GLY A 505 -7.53 -48.27 -1.91
CA GLY A 505 -6.78 -48.16 -3.16
C GLY A 505 -5.53 -47.26 -3.07
N GLY A 506 -4.77 -47.17 -4.15
CA GLY A 506 -3.64 -46.24 -4.27
C GLY A 506 -2.41 -46.57 -3.41
N LYS A 507 -1.38 -45.72 -3.50
CA LYS A 507 -0.16 -45.77 -2.69
C LYS A 507 -0.30 -44.90 -1.44
N PRO A 508 0.16 -45.33 -0.26
CA PRO A 508 0.05 -44.55 0.95
C PRO A 508 0.94 -43.30 0.91
N PHE A 509 0.46 -42.22 1.50
CA PHE A 509 1.23 -41.00 1.72
C PHE A 509 1.02 -40.43 3.12
N VAL A 510 1.96 -39.59 3.54
CA VAL A 510 1.92 -38.91 4.83
C VAL A 510 2.42 -37.48 4.68
N TRP A 511 1.60 -36.53 5.10
CA TRP A 511 1.97 -35.14 5.31
C TRP A 511 2.06 -34.84 6.81
N ILE A 512 3.10 -34.13 7.25
CA ILE A 512 3.32 -33.78 8.67
C ILE A 512 3.75 -32.31 8.75
N VAL A 513 3.24 -31.60 9.76
CA VAL A 513 3.70 -30.25 10.12
C VAL A 513 5.10 -30.32 10.73
N ASP A 514 6.06 -29.64 10.10
CA ASP A 514 7.44 -29.57 10.60
C ASP A 514 7.58 -28.53 11.72
N LYS A 515 7.37 -28.97 12.97
CA LYS A 515 7.48 -28.11 14.16
C LYS A 515 8.91 -27.68 14.50
N LYS A 516 9.94 -28.39 14.01
CA LYS A 516 11.35 -28.00 14.26
C LYS A 516 11.71 -26.74 13.49
N ARG A 517 11.09 -26.55 12.32
CA ARG A 517 11.35 -25.41 11.45
C ARG A 517 10.40 -24.22 11.71
N TYR A 518 9.21 -24.47 12.26
CA TYR A 518 8.20 -23.44 12.54
C TYR A 518 7.53 -23.63 13.91
N PRO A 519 8.20 -23.23 15.00
CA PRO A 519 7.70 -23.43 16.37
C PRO A 519 6.40 -22.65 16.67
N SER A 520 6.03 -21.68 15.84
CA SER A 520 4.85 -20.82 16.01
C SER A 520 3.69 -21.09 15.03
N SER A 521 3.82 -22.03 14.09
CA SER A 521 2.73 -22.34 13.13
C SER A 521 1.67 -23.24 13.80
N PRO A 522 0.39 -22.84 13.81
CA PRO A 522 -0.69 -23.60 14.44
C PRO A 522 -1.30 -24.66 13.51
N GLY A 523 -0.57 -25.25 12.55
CA GLY A 523 -1.03 -26.44 11.80
C GLY A 523 -1.44 -26.20 10.34
N LEU A 524 -2.21 -27.12 9.75
CA LEU A 524 -2.78 -26.96 8.40
C LEU A 524 -3.81 -25.82 8.41
N HIS A 525 -3.62 -24.83 7.54
CA HIS A 525 -4.43 -23.62 7.52
C HIS A 525 -5.55 -23.63 6.48
N HIS A 526 -5.30 -24.21 5.32
CA HIS A 526 -6.21 -24.25 4.18
C HIS A 526 -5.92 -25.46 3.30
N PHE A 527 -6.90 -25.84 2.49
CA PHE A 527 -6.75 -26.84 1.46
C PHE A 527 -6.57 -26.17 0.11
N GLU A 528 -5.70 -26.74 -0.69
CA GLU A 528 -5.69 -26.49 -2.13
C GLU A 528 -5.81 -27.88 -2.77
N GLY A 529 -6.26 -27.97 -4.00
CA GLY A 529 -6.13 -29.20 -4.77
C GLY A 529 -6.39 -28.99 -6.25
N THR A 530 -6.64 -30.08 -6.96
CA THR A 530 -7.19 -30.10 -8.29
C THR A 530 -8.30 -31.14 -8.26
N TRP A 531 -9.43 -30.90 -8.94
CA TRP A 531 -10.61 -31.77 -9.01
C TRP A 531 -11.19 -31.90 -10.40
#